data_AF-A0A2V8HRG8-F1
#
_entry.id   AF-A0A2V8HRG8-F1
#
_cell.length_a   1.000
_cell.length_b   1.000
_cell.length_c   1.000
_cell.angle_alpha   90.00
_cell.angle_beta   90.00
_cell.angle_gamma   90.00
#
_symmetry.space_group_name_H-M   'P 1'
#
loop_
_entity.id
_entity.type
_entity.pdbx_description
1 polymer ?
#
loop_
_entity_poly.entity_id
_entity_poly.type
_entity_poly.pdbx_seq_one_letter_code
_entity_poly.pdbx_strand_id
1 'polypeptide(L)'
;MMFGTQGFRAAWAIDQHFKNLTVTTASLSLLINYPHFLISYKLAYSRGRAFVTAHWWQLLVVPAALIATFAFAYAYYSTPVSQLPIFSMLSSDLRGLGTNAQAFSGPRLGDLLFGLTFNVMIFTVGWHYTKQVFGCMMVYAYFDKYRFTPFQRTLTKYALLSIWWLNFVTANVSGAQNNFSQFKYYAFDLPDILVPLTTFLVYAGFVLVVYEVFWKNYRERGQAPGVNMVVPFLALYVWWLPITRQYEFYFLLTPFFHSLQYLAFVYKMEDTRLRGLRNPEIRGTILAFSIVVAGWLAFEFVPNEIDTALGTFNSWQMFFFFTAAMLFINIHHYFIDNVLWRFKDPEIQKYLLA
;
A
#
# COMPACT_ATOMS: atom_id res chain seq x y z
N MET A 1 -17.77 -2.68 -23.11
CA MET A 1 -17.23 -2.16 -24.37
C MET A 1 -15.90 -1.48 -24.05
N MET A 2 -14.79 -2.22 -24.10
CA MET A 2 -13.45 -1.64 -23.98
C MET A 2 -13.18 -0.92 -25.30
N PHE A 3 -13.11 0.41 -25.28
CA PHE A 3 -12.58 1.15 -26.42
C PHE A 3 -11.21 0.59 -26.77
N GLY A 4 -11.00 0.26 -28.05
CA GLY A 4 -9.77 -0.32 -28.59
C GLY A 4 -8.59 0.63 -28.42
N THR A 5 -7.97 0.62 -27.24
CA THR A 5 -6.78 1.41 -26.91
C THR A 5 -5.48 0.75 -27.39
N GLN A 6 -5.55 -0.49 -27.88
CA GLN A 6 -4.39 -1.22 -28.40
C GLN A 6 -3.72 -0.49 -29.58
N GLY A 7 -4.48 0.16 -30.46
CA GLY A 7 -3.92 0.95 -31.57
C GLY A 7 -3.30 2.28 -31.13
N PHE A 8 -3.83 2.90 -30.07
CA PHE A 8 -3.36 4.20 -29.58
C PHE A 8 -1.99 4.10 -28.88
N ARG A 9 -1.78 3.05 -28.07
CA ARG A 9 -0.48 2.79 -27.41
C ARG A 9 0.62 2.38 -28.40
N ALA A 10 0.27 1.84 -29.56
CA ALA A 10 1.25 1.43 -30.58
C ALA A 10 1.87 2.61 -31.34
N ALA A 11 1.29 3.81 -31.24
CA ALA A 11 1.89 5.01 -31.81
C ALA A 11 3.17 5.39 -31.07
N TRP A 12 4.28 5.51 -31.80
CA TRP A 12 5.61 5.73 -31.23
C TRP A 12 5.66 6.90 -30.22
N ALA A 13 5.06 8.05 -30.56
CA ALA A 13 5.08 9.21 -29.68
C ALA A 13 4.38 8.92 -28.33
N ILE A 14 3.25 8.21 -28.37
CA ILE A 14 2.48 7.88 -27.17
C ILE A 14 3.23 6.85 -26.32
N ASP A 15 3.81 5.81 -26.91
CA ASP A 15 4.66 4.83 -26.23
C ASP A 15 5.86 5.50 -25.53
N GLN A 16 6.54 6.44 -26.21
CA GLN A 16 7.65 7.19 -25.62
C GLN A 16 7.20 8.03 -24.42
N HIS A 17 6.03 8.65 -24.46
CA HIS A 17 5.50 9.38 -23.30
C HIS A 17 5.25 8.46 -22.09
N PHE A 18 4.74 7.24 -22.29
CA PHE A 18 4.55 6.28 -21.18
C PHE A 18 5.88 5.74 -20.62
N LYS A 19 6.88 5.51 -21.49
CA LYS A 19 8.24 5.14 -21.05
C LYS A 19 8.88 6.25 -20.23
N ASN A 20 8.82 7.50 -20.71
CA ASN A 20 9.33 8.66 -20.00
C ASN A 20 8.61 8.85 -18.65
N LEU A 21 7.29 8.63 -18.60
CA LEU A 21 6.53 8.65 -17.35
C LEU A 21 7.03 7.60 -16.36
N THR A 22 7.33 6.38 -16.84
CA THR A 22 7.86 5.30 -16.00
C THR A 22 9.21 5.67 -15.42
N VAL A 23 10.16 6.13 -16.25
CA VAL A 23 11.49 6.55 -15.81
C VAL A 23 11.40 7.72 -14.84
N THR A 24 10.56 8.71 -15.14
CA THR A 24 10.36 9.89 -14.28
C THR A 24 9.80 9.49 -12.92
N THR A 25 8.76 8.67 -12.90
CA THR A 25 8.12 8.25 -11.64
C THR A 25 9.04 7.34 -10.82
N ALA A 26 9.80 6.46 -11.47
CA ALA A 26 10.84 5.66 -10.83
C ALA A 26 11.93 6.55 -10.22
N SER A 27 12.39 7.58 -10.94
CA SER A 27 13.38 8.54 -10.42
C SER A 27 12.83 9.33 -9.22
N LEU A 28 11.56 9.73 -9.29
CA LEU A 28 10.89 10.44 -8.20
C LEU A 28 10.61 9.55 -6.99
N SER A 29 10.55 8.22 -7.16
CA SER A 29 10.35 7.29 -6.05
C SER A 29 11.45 7.41 -4.98
N LEU A 30 12.68 7.74 -5.38
CA LEU A 30 13.81 8.02 -4.49
C LEU A 30 13.55 9.21 -3.56
N LEU A 31 12.84 10.23 -4.06
CA LEU A 31 12.62 11.48 -3.34
C LEU A 31 11.30 11.52 -2.57
N ILE A 32 10.33 10.68 -2.96
CA ILE A 32 8.97 10.71 -2.43
C ILE A 32 8.57 9.38 -1.80
N ASN A 33 8.67 8.28 -2.53
CA ASN A 33 8.20 6.98 -2.05
C ASN A 33 9.13 6.42 -0.96
N TYR A 34 10.44 6.31 -1.20
CA TYR A 34 11.36 5.76 -0.20
C TYR A 34 11.34 6.61 1.07
N PRO A 35 11.38 7.95 1.01
CA PRO A 35 11.28 8.76 2.21
C PRO A 35 9.99 8.60 2.97
N HIS A 36 8.86 8.42 2.28
CA HIS A 36 7.57 8.09 2.91
C HIS A 36 7.64 6.79 3.71
N PHE A 37 8.24 5.72 3.16
CA PHE A 37 8.42 4.49 3.91
C PHE A 37 9.31 4.71 5.13
N LEU A 38 10.50 5.28 4.93
CA LEU A 38 11.55 5.33 5.96
C LEU A 38 11.20 6.29 7.11
N ILE A 39 10.47 7.38 6.83
CA ILE A 39 10.02 8.26 7.90
C ILE A 39 9.02 7.57 8.84
N SER A 40 8.16 6.65 8.35
CA SER A 40 7.29 5.86 9.24
C SER A 40 8.09 5.03 10.23
N TYR A 41 9.20 4.43 9.80
CA TYR A 41 10.09 3.68 10.69
C TYR A 41 10.70 4.61 11.74
N LYS A 42 11.25 5.76 11.31
CA LYS A 42 11.77 6.77 12.24
C LYS A 42 10.71 7.17 13.25
N LEU A 43 9.50 7.52 12.79
CA LEU A 43 8.41 7.97 13.66
C LEU A 43 7.98 6.89 14.64
N ALA A 44 7.87 5.62 14.24
CA ALA A 44 7.40 4.55 15.10
C ALA A 44 8.45 4.09 16.12
N TYR A 45 9.68 3.83 15.67
CA TYR A 45 10.72 3.26 16.52
C TYR A 45 11.41 4.31 17.42
N SER A 46 11.27 5.61 17.13
CA SER A 46 11.76 6.67 18.01
C SER A 46 10.86 6.96 19.22
N ARG A 47 9.65 6.37 19.29
CA ARG A 47 8.70 6.57 20.41
C ARG A 47 9.09 5.84 21.69
N GLY A 48 10.18 5.08 21.65
CA GLY A 48 10.70 4.34 22.79
C GLY A 48 10.00 2.99 23.02
N ARG A 49 10.54 2.26 24.00
CA ARG A 49 10.19 0.85 24.26
C ARG A 49 8.70 0.65 24.57
N ALA A 50 8.09 1.55 25.33
CA ALA A 50 6.70 1.43 25.74
C ALA A 50 5.73 1.40 24.54
N PHE A 51 5.96 2.25 23.53
CA PHE A 51 5.16 2.25 22.31
C PHE A 51 5.36 0.97 21.50
N VAL A 52 6.61 0.51 21.37
CA VAL A 52 6.96 -0.74 20.67
C VAL A 52 6.27 -1.94 21.32
N THR A 53 6.29 -2.04 22.65
CA THR A 53 5.64 -3.14 23.38
C THR A 53 4.11 -3.06 23.33
N ALA A 54 3.52 -1.86 23.33
CA ALA A 54 2.07 -1.69 23.20
C ALA A 54 1.55 -2.11 21.81
N HIS A 55 2.41 -2.03 20.79
CA HIS A 55 2.11 -2.39 19.41
C HIS A 55 3.02 -3.53 18.91
N TRP A 56 3.33 -4.48 19.80
CA TRP A 56 4.27 -5.58 19.56
C TRP A 56 3.91 -6.43 18.33
N TRP A 57 2.62 -6.61 18.04
CA TRP A 57 2.17 -7.32 16.86
C TRP A 57 2.69 -6.66 15.57
N GLN A 58 2.46 -5.34 15.43
CA GLN A 58 2.83 -4.59 14.24
C GLN A 58 4.33 -4.37 14.14
N LEU A 59 5.00 -4.09 15.27
CA LEU A 59 6.38 -3.61 15.31
C LEU A 59 7.42 -4.70 15.60
N LEU A 60 7.01 -5.89 16.05
CA LEU A 60 7.93 -7.00 16.33
C LEU A 60 7.53 -8.26 15.57
N VAL A 61 6.26 -8.69 15.68
CA VAL A 61 5.83 -9.97 15.07
C VAL A 61 5.81 -9.91 13.56
N VAL A 62 5.14 -8.91 12.98
CA VAL A 62 5.06 -8.75 11.52
C VAL A 62 6.44 -8.74 10.86
N PRO A 63 7.40 -7.90 11.27
CA PRO A 63 8.74 -7.93 10.65
C PRO A 63 9.48 -9.24 10.92
N ALA A 64 9.38 -9.82 12.11
CA ALA A 64 10.03 -11.11 12.41
C ALA A 64 9.47 -12.25 11.54
N ALA A 65 8.15 -12.29 11.32
CA ALA A 65 7.50 -13.28 10.48
C ALA A 65 7.90 -13.13 9.01
N LEU A 66 8.02 -11.89 8.50
CA LEU A 66 8.50 -11.64 7.14
C LEU A 66 9.98 -12.06 6.98
N ILE A 67 10.84 -11.72 7.95
CA ILE A 67 12.25 -12.15 7.97
C ILE A 67 12.32 -13.69 7.97
N ALA A 68 11.57 -14.36 8.83
CA ALA A 68 11.52 -15.81 8.90
C ALA A 68 11.05 -16.42 7.57
N THR A 69 10.03 -15.83 6.94
CA THR A 69 9.50 -16.27 5.64
C THR A 69 10.57 -16.16 4.55
N PHE A 70 11.27 -15.04 4.45
CA PHE A 70 12.32 -14.86 3.44
C PHE A 70 13.57 -15.68 3.72
N ALA A 71 13.98 -15.83 4.99
CA ALA A 71 15.08 -16.72 5.35
C ALA A 71 14.77 -18.18 4.99
N PHE A 72 13.54 -18.62 5.26
CA PHE A 72 13.06 -19.95 4.87
C PHE A 72 12.99 -20.11 3.35
N ALA A 73 12.46 -19.10 2.64
CA ALA A 73 12.42 -19.08 1.18
C ALA A 73 13.81 -19.14 0.55
N TYR A 74 14.81 -18.46 1.14
CA TYR A 74 16.19 -18.50 0.67
C TYR A 74 16.81 -19.89 0.86
N ALA A 75 16.69 -20.45 2.07
CA ALA A 75 17.31 -21.73 2.43
C ALA A 75 16.76 -22.91 1.61
N TYR A 76 15.48 -22.86 1.24
CA TYR A 76 14.79 -23.95 0.55
C TYR A 76 14.30 -23.56 -0.85
N TYR A 77 14.89 -22.53 -1.45
CA TYR A 77 14.37 -21.89 -2.66
C TYR A 77 14.06 -22.89 -3.78
N SER A 78 15.02 -23.77 -4.11
CA SER A 78 14.95 -24.74 -5.21
C SER A 78 14.10 -25.98 -4.91
N THR A 79 13.54 -26.12 -3.70
CA THR A 79 12.75 -27.29 -3.32
C THR A 79 11.46 -27.33 -4.14
N PRO A 80 11.19 -28.41 -4.91
CA PRO A 80 9.96 -28.51 -5.68
C PRO A 80 8.72 -28.56 -4.77
N VAL A 81 7.71 -27.72 -5.04
CA VAL A 81 6.47 -27.69 -4.24
C VAL A 81 5.74 -29.03 -4.28
N SER A 82 5.85 -29.76 -5.40
CA SER A 82 5.26 -31.08 -5.59
C SER A 82 5.76 -32.13 -4.59
N GLN A 83 6.92 -31.91 -3.96
CA GLN A 83 7.48 -32.81 -2.94
C GLN A 83 6.99 -32.50 -1.52
N LEU A 84 6.20 -31.45 -1.34
CA LEU A 84 5.75 -30.97 -0.03
C LEU A 84 4.25 -31.29 0.18
N PRO A 85 3.91 -32.32 0.98
CA PRO A 85 2.53 -32.80 1.11
C PRO A 85 1.56 -31.72 1.61
N ILE A 86 2.03 -30.81 2.47
CA ILE A 86 1.20 -29.75 3.04
C ILE A 86 0.55 -28.86 1.98
N PHE A 87 1.25 -28.52 0.90
CA PHE A 87 0.69 -27.67 -0.16
C PHE A 87 -0.29 -28.42 -1.05
N SER A 88 -0.09 -29.74 -1.24
CA SER A 88 -1.08 -30.57 -1.91
C SER A 88 -2.38 -30.70 -1.11
N MET A 89 -2.29 -30.84 0.21
CA MET A 89 -3.46 -30.88 1.11
C MET A 89 -4.22 -29.56 1.07
N LEU A 90 -3.53 -28.43 1.27
CA LEU A 90 -4.13 -27.10 1.20
C LEU A 90 -4.79 -26.82 -0.15
N SER A 91 -4.13 -27.23 -1.26
CA SER A 91 -4.70 -27.07 -2.60
C SER A 91 -5.97 -27.91 -2.78
N SER A 92 -6.01 -29.13 -2.22
CA SER A 92 -7.20 -29.99 -2.26
C SER A 92 -8.38 -29.42 -1.47
N ASP A 93 -8.13 -28.96 -0.23
CA ASP A 93 -9.17 -28.42 0.65
C ASP A 93 -9.83 -27.17 0.03
N LEU A 94 -9.02 -26.29 -0.57
CA LEU A 94 -9.49 -25.07 -1.23
C LEU A 94 -10.25 -25.33 -2.53
N ARG A 95 -9.90 -26.40 -3.27
CA ARG A 95 -10.73 -26.87 -4.40
C ARG A 95 -12.11 -27.32 -3.94
N GLY A 96 -12.20 -27.93 -2.75
CA GLY A 96 -13.47 -28.27 -2.12
C GLY A 96 -14.38 -27.07 -1.84
N LEU A 97 -13.79 -25.87 -1.70
CA LEU A 97 -14.52 -24.60 -1.51
C LEU A 97 -14.86 -23.88 -2.83
N GLY A 98 -14.65 -24.54 -3.99
CA GLY A 98 -14.95 -23.99 -5.30
C GLY A 98 -13.90 -23.01 -5.84
N THR A 99 -12.71 -22.93 -5.23
CA THR A 99 -11.59 -22.13 -5.75
C THR A 99 -10.61 -23.02 -6.51
N ASN A 100 -10.17 -22.62 -7.70
CA ASN A 100 -8.99 -23.23 -8.30
C ASN A 100 -7.77 -22.84 -7.45
N ALA A 101 -7.35 -23.72 -6.55
CA ALA A 101 -6.29 -23.50 -5.56
C ALA A 101 -4.86 -23.39 -6.14
N GLN A 102 -4.72 -22.71 -7.29
CA GLN A 102 -3.47 -22.39 -7.97
C GLN A 102 -2.63 -21.38 -7.18
N ALA A 103 -3.25 -20.60 -6.28
CA ALA A 103 -2.53 -19.73 -5.33
C ALA A 103 -1.48 -20.48 -4.49
N PHE A 104 -1.65 -21.79 -4.31
CA PHE A 104 -0.75 -22.66 -3.54
C PHE A 104 0.10 -23.57 -4.42
N SER A 105 0.16 -23.32 -5.73
CA SER A 105 1.01 -24.05 -6.66
C SER A 105 2.21 -23.21 -7.12
N GLY A 106 3.26 -23.89 -7.54
CA GLY A 106 4.49 -23.26 -8.04
C GLY A 106 5.54 -24.31 -8.34
N PRO A 107 6.53 -24.00 -9.20
CA PRO A 107 7.59 -24.94 -9.52
C PRO A 107 8.53 -25.15 -8.32
N ARG A 108 8.83 -24.09 -7.57
CA ARG A 108 9.77 -24.11 -6.45
C ARG A 108 9.18 -23.39 -5.24
N LEU A 109 9.57 -23.80 -4.04
CA LEU A 109 9.08 -23.25 -2.78
C LEU A 109 9.37 -21.75 -2.65
N GLY A 110 10.53 -21.29 -3.12
CA GLY A 110 10.85 -19.88 -3.18
C GLY A 110 9.81 -19.07 -3.95
N ASP A 111 9.50 -19.47 -5.19
CA ASP A 111 8.51 -18.80 -6.04
C ASP A 111 7.14 -18.73 -5.36
N LEU A 112 6.72 -19.84 -4.74
CA LEU A 112 5.43 -19.91 -4.03
C LEU A 112 5.38 -18.93 -2.86
N LEU A 113 6.42 -18.88 -2.02
CA LEU A 113 6.44 -17.99 -0.85
C LEU A 113 6.49 -16.51 -1.26
N PHE A 114 7.19 -16.16 -2.34
CA PHE A 114 7.12 -14.82 -2.92
C PHE A 114 5.74 -14.51 -3.46
N GLY A 115 5.12 -15.43 -4.20
CA GLY A 115 3.76 -15.25 -4.72
C GLY A 115 2.73 -15.04 -3.62
N LEU A 116 2.79 -15.83 -2.54
CA LEU A 116 1.91 -15.68 -1.38
C LEU A 116 2.18 -14.37 -0.62
N THR A 117 3.45 -14.01 -0.42
CA THR A 117 3.81 -12.75 0.25
C THR A 117 3.39 -11.54 -0.58
N PHE A 118 3.50 -11.62 -1.91
CA PHE A 118 2.99 -10.59 -2.81
C PHE A 118 1.46 -10.48 -2.76
N ASN A 119 0.74 -11.61 -2.69
CA ASN A 119 -0.70 -11.60 -2.46
C ASN A 119 -1.06 -10.93 -1.13
N VAL A 120 -0.28 -11.16 -0.07
CA VAL A 120 -0.41 -10.42 1.21
C VAL A 120 -0.16 -8.93 1.01
N MET A 121 0.87 -8.53 0.26
CA MET A 121 1.14 -7.13 -0.07
C MET A 121 -0.05 -6.49 -0.81
N ILE A 122 -0.56 -7.12 -1.86
CA ILE A 122 -1.70 -6.62 -2.66
C ILE A 122 -2.99 -6.55 -1.83
N PHE A 123 -3.22 -7.50 -0.94
CA PHE A 123 -4.35 -7.43 -0.02
C PHE A 123 -4.19 -6.27 0.98
N THR A 124 -3.02 -6.12 1.58
CA THR A 124 -2.77 -5.14 2.66
C THR A 124 -2.59 -3.71 2.16
N VAL A 125 -2.11 -3.50 0.92
CA VAL A 125 -1.95 -2.15 0.34
C VAL A 125 -3.29 -1.43 0.18
N GLY A 126 -4.36 -2.12 -0.24
CA GLY A 126 -5.68 -1.49 -0.32
C GLY A 126 -6.29 -1.16 1.04
N TRP A 127 -6.09 -2.03 2.04
CA TRP A 127 -6.42 -1.73 3.42
C TRP A 127 -5.66 -0.51 3.97
N HIS A 128 -4.38 -0.39 3.64
CA HIS A 128 -3.55 0.73 4.04
C HIS A 128 -4.00 2.05 3.39
N TYR A 129 -4.20 2.06 2.07
CA TYR A 129 -4.55 3.27 1.30
C TYR A 129 -5.91 3.82 1.72
N THR A 130 -6.91 2.94 1.87
CA THR A 130 -8.25 3.33 2.35
C THR A 130 -8.20 4.01 3.71
N LYS A 131 -7.36 3.51 4.63
CA LYS A 131 -7.22 4.06 5.98
C LYS A 131 -6.43 5.35 6.02
N GLN A 132 -5.40 5.48 5.18
CA GLN A 132 -4.68 6.75 5.04
C GLN A 132 -5.62 7.82 4.52
N VAL A 133 -6.33 7.56 3.42
CA VAL A 133 -7.30 8.50 2.84
C VAL A 133 -8.35 8.92 3.88
N PHE A 134 -8.91 7.97 4.61
CA PHE A 134 -9.82 8.26 5.71
C PHE A 134 -9.16 9.15 6.78
N GLY A 135 -7.91 8.85 7.16
CA GLY A 135 -7.11 9.67 8.08
C GLY A 135 -6.95 11.11 7.59
N CYS A 136 -6.55 11.30 6.34
CA CYS A 136 -6.43 12.61 5.69
C CYS A 136 -7.75 13.38 5.79
N MET A 137 -8.87 12.74 5.45
CA MET A 137 -10.20 13.35 5.56
C MET A 137 -10.49 13.81 6.99
N MET A 138 -10.20 12.98 8.00
CA MET A 138 -10.45 13.33 9.41
C MET A 138 -9.56 14.48 9.88
N VAL A 139 -8.32 14.59 9.40
CA VAL A 139 -7.40 15.67 9.76
C VAL A 139 -7.90 16.99 9.16
N TYR A 140 -8.28 17.01 7.89
CA TYR A 140 -8.84 18.21 7.27
C TYR A 140 -10.19 18.59 7.86
N ALA A 141 -11.07 17.62 8.13
CA ALA A 141 -12.32 17.87 8.83
C ALA A 141 -12.10 18.54 10.19
N TYR A 142 -11.05 18.13 10.92
CA TYR A 142 -10.69 18.75 12.19
C TYR A 142 -10.29 20.23 12.01
N PHE A 143 -9.41 20.54 11.05
CA PHE A 143 -9.00 21.92 10.79
C PHE A 143 -10.15 22.80 10.26
N ASP A 144 -11.02 22.24 9.43
CA ASP A 144 -12.19 22.93 8.89
C ASP A 144 -13.36 22.99 9.89
N LYS A 145 -13.19 22.45 11.11
CA LYS A 145 -14.25 22.31 12.14
C LYS A 145 -15.51 21.61 11.61
N TYR A 146 -15.34 20.75 10.62
CA TYR A 146 -16.39 19.96 9.99
C TYR A 146 -16.70 18.72 10.84
N ARG A 147 -17.90 18.67 11.43
CA ARG A 147 -18.23 17.69 12.46
C ARG A 147 -18.91 16.45 11.89
N PHE A 148 -18.20 15.32 11.94
CA PHE A 148 -18.78 14.00 11.69
C PHE A 148 -19.53 13.48 12.92
N THR A 149 -20.72 12.92 12.72
CA THR A 149 -21.34 12.05 13.71
C THR A 149 -20.62 10.69 13.74
N PRO A 150 -20.74 9.88 14.82
CA PRO A 150 -20.17 8.53 14.87
C PRO A 150 -20.64 7.63 13.71
N PHE A 151 -21.90 7.79 13.31
CA PHE A 151 -22.47 7.10 12.16
C PHE A 151 -21.82 7.55 10.85
N GLN A 152 -21.80 8.85 10.55
CA GLN A 152 -21.15 9.39 9.33
C GLN A 152 -19.70 8.95 9.22
N ARG A 153 -18.96 9.01 10.34
CA ARG A 153 -17.55 8.57 10.40
C ARG A 153 -17.40 7.09 10.05
N THR A 154 -18.32 6.25 10.53
CA THR A 154 -18.31 4.81 10.27
C THR A 154 -18.71 4.51 8.83
N LEU A 155 -19.76 5.18 8.34
CA LEU A 155 -20.22 5.09 6.96
C LEU A 155 -19.09 5.44 5.96
N THR A 156 -18.43 6.60 6.13
CA THR A 156 -17.33 7.01 5.25
C THR A 156 -16.20 6.00 5.24
N LYS A 157 -15.84 5.44 6.39
CA LYS A 157 -14.80 4.42 6.50
C LYS A 157 -15.15 3.15 5.71
N TYR A 158 -16.37 2.65 5.87
CA TYR A 158 -16.80 1.44 5.17
C TYR A 158 -17.03 1.67 3.67
N ALA A 159 -17.50 2.86 3.28
CA ALA A 159 -17.56 3.25 1.87
C ALA A 159 -16.17 3.22 1.22
N LEU A 160 -15.15 3.78 1.87
CA LEU A 160 -13.77 3.70 1.37
C LEU A 160 -13.26 2.25 1.33
N LEU A 161 -13.50 1.45 2.39
CA LEU A 161 -13.11 0.04 2.42
C LEU A 161 -13.79 -0.82 1.34
N SER A 162 -14.97 -0.43 0.85
CA SER A 162 -15.64 -1.16 -0.24
C SER A 162 -14.83 -1.12 -1.54
N ILE A 163 -14.09 -0.03 -1.81
CA ILE A 163 -13.22 0.10 -2.99
C ILE A 163 -12.07 -0.90 -2.93
N TRP A 164 -11.51 -1.10 -1.74
CA TRP A 164 -10.48 -2.12 -1.51
C TRP A 164 -11.01 -3.52 -1.82
N TRP A 165 -12.20 -3.87 -1.34
CA TRP A 165 -12.84 -5.15 -1.65
C TRP A 165 -13.09 -5.34 -3.15
N LEU A 166 -13.61 -4.32 -3.83
CA LEU A 166 -13.78 -4.36 -5.28
C LEU A 166 -12.45 -4.66 -5.98
N ASN A 167 -11.38 -3.95 -5.61
CA ASN A 167 -10.07 -4.16 -6.24
C ASN A 167 -9.50 -5.55 -5.98
N PHE A 168 -9.60 -6.01 -4.73
CA PHE A 168 -9.13 -7.33 -4.36
C PHE A 168 -9.90 -8.41 -5.12
N VAL A 169 -11.22 -8.30 -5.19
CA VAL A 169 -12.08 -9.25 -5.91
C VAL A 169 -11.77 -9.23 -7.40
N THR A 170 -11.77 -8.06 -8.04
CA THR A 170 -11.47 -7.95 -9.49
C THR A 170 -10.09 -8.52 -9.83
N ALA A 171 -9.10 -8.37 -8.96
CA ALA A 171 -7.77 -8.94 -9.16
C ALA A 171 -7.71 -10.47 -8.98
N ASN A 172 -8.76 -11.09 -8.43
CA ASN A 172 -8.73 -12.47 -7.97
C ASN A 172 -9.81 -13.40 -8.55
N VAL A 173 -10.69 -12.96 -9.46
CA VAL A 173 -11.78 -13.81 -9.99
C VAL A 173 -11.38 -14.90 -10.98
N SER A 174 -10.28 -14.75 -11.73
CA SER A 174 -10.00 -15.63 -12.88
C SER A 174 -9.04 -16.79 -12.60
N GLY A 175 -8.55 -16.93 -11.36
CA GLY A 175 -7.49 -17.88 -11.02
C GLY A 175 -6.19 -17.70 -11.83
N ALA A 176 -6.07 -16.59 -12.57
CA ALA A 176 -5.03 -16.40 -13.56
C ALA A 176 -3.64 -16.36 -12.92
N GLN A 177 -2.67 -16.92 -13.66
CA GLN A 177 -1.26 -16.69 -13.42
C GLN A 177 -0.92 -15.27 -13.87
N ASN A 178 -0.33 -14.50 -12.96
CA ASN A 178 0.14 -13.15 -13.21
C ASN A 178 1.65 -13.09 -12.98
N ASN A 179 2.30 -12.17 -13.68
CA ASN A 179 3.72 -11.89 -13.51
C ASN A 179 3.88 -10.58 -12.75
N PHE A 180 4.76 -10.56 -11.76
CA PHE A 180 5.24 -9.32 -11.16
C PHE A 180 6.75 -9.35 -11.11
N SER A 181 7.40 -8.43 -11.83
CA SER A 181 8.85 -8.41 -11.99
C SER A 181 9.38 -9.78 -12.46
N GLN A 182 10.10 -10.50 -11.59
CA GLN A 182 10.82 -11.74 -11.88
C GLN A 182 10.14 -13.01 -11.36
N PHE A 183 8.97 -12.90 -10.71
CA PHE A 183 8.25 -14.06 -10.18
C PHE A 183 6.78 -14.08 -10.63
N LYS A 184 6.20 -15.27 -10.48
CA LYS A 184 4.80 -15.56 -10.81
C LYS A 184 3.98 -15.65 -9.53
N TYR A 185 2.75 -15.18 -9.60
CA TYR A 185 1.75 -15.37 -8.54
C TYR A 185 0.41 -15.71 -9.17
N TYR A 186 -0.46 -16.35 -8.41
CA TYR A 186 -1.77 -16.77 -8.88
C TYR A 186 -2.87 -16.07 -8.09
N ALA A 187 -3.93 -15.71 -8.80
CA ALA A 187 -5.17 -15.24 -8.22
C ALA A 187 -5.89 -16.36 -7.44
N PHE A 188 -6.77 -15.97 -6.51
CA PHE A 188 -7.51 -16.90 -5.65
C PHE A 188 -8.75 -17.55 -6.29
N ASP A 189 -9.04 -17.25 -7.56
CA ASP A 189 -10.21 -17.80 -8.29
C ASP A 189 -11.53 -17.60 -7.55
N LEU A 190 -11.79 -16.35 -7.16
CA LEU A 190 -12.99 -15.95 -6.44
C LEU A 190 -14.23 -16.01 -7.33
N PRO A 191 -15.43 -16.31 -6.79
CA PRO A 191 -16.65 -16.36 -7.58
C PRO A 191 -16.94 -15.06 -8.34
N ASP A 192 -17.28 -15.18 -9.63
CA ASP A 192 -17.55 -14.04 -10.52
C ASP A 192 -18.63 -13.08 -9.98
N ILE A 193 -19.62 -13.61 -9.23
CA ILE A 193 -20.69 -12.83 -8.61
C ILE A 193 -20.18 -11.78 -7.62
N LEU A 194 -18.98 -11.96 -7.05
CA LEU A 194 -18.43 -11.01 -6.10
C LEU A 194 -18.08 -9.66 -6.77
N VAL A 195 -17.78 -9.63 -8.07
CA VAL A 195 -17.50 -8.37 -8.79
C VAL A 195 -18.72 -7.45 -8.84
N PRO A 196 -19.89 -7.86 -9.38
CA PRO A 196 -21.06 -6.99 -9.38
C PRO A 196 -21.55 -6.65 -7.97
N LEU A 197 -21.43 -7.57 -6.99
CA LEU A 197 -21.78 -7.29 -5.59
C LEU A 197 -20.91 -6.20 -4.98
N THR A 198 -19.58 -6.32 -5.07
CA THR A 198 -18.65 -5.31 -4.54
C THR A 198 -18.77 -3.99 -5.30
N THR A 199 -19.03 -4.03 -6.61
CA THR A 199 -19.32 -2.85 -7.43
C THR A 199 -20.57 -2.11 -6.92
N PHE A 200 -21.66 -2.83 -6.65
CA PHE A 200 -22.86 -2.25 -6.06
C PHE A 200 -22.59 -1.60 -4.70
N LEU A 201 -21.84 -2.27 -3.82
CA LEU A 201 -21.47 -1.73 -2.51
C LEU A 201 -20.64 -0.44 -2.61
N VAL A 202 -19.74 -0.34 -3.59
CA VAL A 202 -18.98 0.89 -3.87
C VAL A 202 -19.91 2.04 -4.27
N TYR A 203 -20.83 1.82 -5.20
CA TYR A 203 -21.78 2.85 -5.62
C TYR A 203 -22.74 3.26 -4.49
N ALA A 204 -23.30 2.29 -3.77
CA ALA A 204 -24.17 2.54 -2.63
C ALA A 204 -23.42 3.33 -1.54
N GLY A 205 -22.20 2.91 -1.20
CA GLY A 205 -21.34 3.59 -0.23
C GLY A 205 -21.01 5.03 -0.63
N PHE A 206 -20.67 5.27 -1.89
CA PHE A 206 -20.41 6.61 -2.42
C PHE A 206 -21.63 7.51 -2.29
N VAL A 207 -22.80 7.06 -2.79
CA VAL A 207 -24.05 7.82 -2.76
C VAL A 207 -24.46 8.12 -1.31
N LEU A 208 -24.36 7.14 -0.42
CA LEU A 208 -24.69 7.33 1.00
C LEU A 208 -23.75 8.33 1.67
N VAL A 209 -22.45 8.34 1.36
CA VAL A 209 -21.54 9.36 1.90
C VAL A 209 -21.88 10.75 1.38
N VAL A 210 -22.11 10.89 0.07
CA VAL A 210 -22.50 12.18 -0.53
C VAL A 210 -23.80 12.70 0.09
N TYR A 211 -24.77 11.82 0.33
CA TYR A 211 -26.04 12.19 0.94
C TYR A 211 -25.92 12.46 2.45
N GLU A 212 -25.56 11.47 3.26
CA GLU A 212 -25.57 11.55 4.73
C GLU A 212 -24.48 12.45 5.29
N VAL A 213 -23.32 12.54 4.63
CA VAL A 213 -22.21 13.36 5.11
C VAL A 213 -22.29 14.73 4.47
N PHE A 214 -22.24 14.85 3.14
CA PHE A 214 -22.05 16.16 2.51
C PHE A 214 -23.37 16.94 2.42
N TRP A 215 -24.39 16.36 1.81
CA TRP A 215 -25.66 17.05 1.56
C TRP A 215 -26.45 17.33 2.85
N LYS A 216 -26.59 16.33 3.71
CA LYS A 216 -27.35 16.46 4.95
C LYS A 216 -26.72 17.45 5.92
N ASN A 217 -25.38 17.41 6.11
CA ASN A 217 -24.71 18.42 6.94
C ASN A 217 -24.83 19.83 6.37
N TYR A 218 -24.82 19.97 5.04
CA TYR A 218 -25.07 21.26 4.39
C TYR A 218 -26.50 21.74 4.65
N ARG A 219 -27.50 20.88 4.47
CA ARG A 219 -28.91 21.22 4.66
C ARG A 219 -29.29 21.52 6.11
N GLU A 220 -28.78 20.74 7.06
CA GLU A 220 -29.13 20.86 8.48
C GLU A 220 -28.29 21.90 9.22
N ARG A 221 -27.02 22.09 8.82
CA ARG A 221 -26.05 22.92 9.57
C ARG A 221 -25.39 24.02 8.76
N GLY A 222 -25.68 24.12 7.46
CA GLY A 222 -25.00 25.06 6.56
C GLY A 222 -23.52 24.74 6.33
N GLN A 223 -23.06 23.53 6.70
CA GLN A 223 -21.65 23.15 6.63
C GLN A 223 -21.35 22.40 5.32
N ALA A 224 -20.63 23.03 4.41
CA ALA A 224 -20.08 22.37 3.22
C ALA A 224 -18.71 21.72 3.55
N PRO A 225 -18.40 20.55 2.96
CA PRO A 225 -17.09 19.93 3.13
C PRO A 225 -16.00 20.77 2.46
N GLY A 226 -14.88 21.01 3.14
CA GLY A 226 -13.73 21.68 2.55
C GLY A 226 -13.11 20.87 1.40
N VAL A 227 -12.56 21.56 0.40
CA VAL A 227 -11.92 20.92 -0.77
C VAL A 227 -10.82 19.94 -0.33
N ASN A 228 -10.02 20.33 0.67
CA ASN A 228 -8.94 19.50 1.22
C ASN A 228 -9.44 18.19 1.83
N MET A 229 -10.66 18.16 2.37
CA MET A 229 -11.28 16.93 2.88
C MET A 229 -11.82 16.06 1.73
N VAL A 230 -12.38 16.67 0.69
CA VAL A 230 -13.02 15.95 -0.44
C VAL A 230 -11.98 15.37 -1.40
N VAL A 231 -10.86 16.05 -1.62
CA VAL A 231 -9.83 15.61 -2.59
C VAL A 231 -9.29 14.21 -2.27
N PRO A 232 -8.86 13.87 -1.04
CA PRO A 232 -8.43 12.50 -0.73
C PRO A 232 -9.54 11.47 -0.97
N PHE A 233 -10.78 11.80 -0.64
CA PHE A 233 -11.94 10.93 -0.86
C PHE A 233 -12.08 10.60 -2.34
N LEU A 234 -12.19 11.61 -3.20
CA LEU A 234 -12.35 11.41 -4.65
C LEU A 234 -11.12 10.77 -5.29
N ALA A 235 -9.92 11.16 -4.84
CA ALA A 235 -8.66 10.61 -5.33
C ALA A 235 -8.64 9.08 -5.21
N LEU A 236 -9.11 8.51 -4.10
CA LEU A 236 -9.15 7.06 -3.95
C LEU A 236 -10.05 6.38 -4.98
N TYR A 237 -11.25 6.93 -5.25
CA TYR A 237 -12.12 6.38 -6.30
C TYR A 237 -11.46 6.50 -7.68
N VAL A 238 -10.82 7.63 -7.98
CA VAL A 238 -10.11 7.82 -9.26
C VAL A 238 -8.92 6.88 -9.40
N TRP A 239 -8.19 6.60 -8.32
CA TRP A 239 -6.98 5.79 -8.35
C TRP A 239 -7.25 4.28 -8.41
N TRP A 240 -8.35 3.85 -7.81
CA TRP A 240 -8.61 2.44 -7.58
C TRP A 240 -9.81 1.89 -8.37
N LEU A 241 -10.65 2.70 -9.00
CA LEU A 241 -11.70 2.13 -9.85
C LEU A 241 -11.08 1.42 -11.08
N PRO A 242 -11.54 0.20 -11.45
CA PRO A 242 -10.94 -0.54 -12.56
C PRO A 242 -10.88 0.22 -13.90
N ILE A 243 -11.80 1.16 -14.12
CA ILE A 243 -11.87 1.98 -15.34
C ILE A 243 -10.68 2.92 -15.54
N THR A 244 -9.95 3.26 -14.48
CA THR A 244 -8.76 4.14 -14.53
C THR A 244 -7.45 3.35 -14.41
N ARG A 245 -7.52 2.00 -14.39
CA ARG A 245 -6.42 1.10 -14.05
C ARG A 245 -5.45 0.83 -15.21
N GLN A 246 -4.80 1.89 -15.70
CA GLN A 246 -3.62 1.74 -16.56
C GLN A 246 -2.42 1.31 -15.70
N TYR A 247 -1.53 0.46 -16.25
CA TYR A 247 -0.42 -0.12 -15.49
C TYR A 247 0.45 0.95 -14.81
N GLU A 248 0.89 1.95 -15.58
CA GLU A 248 1.76 3.03 -15.12
C GLU A 248 1.07 3.87 -14.05
N PHE A 249 -0.23 4.11 -14.21
CA PHE A 249 -1.00 4.86 -13.24
C PHE A 249 -1.17 4.09 -11.93
N TYR A 250 -1.60 2.82 -12.00
CA TYR A 250 -1.89 2.01 -10.84
C TYR A 250 -0.65 1.61 -10.05
N PHE A 251 0.44 1.23 -10.72
CA PHE A 251 1.67 0.75 -10.05
C PHE A 251 2.70 1.84 -9.77
N LEU A 252 2.68 2.97 -10.47
CA LEU A 252 3.69 4.03 -10.29
C LEU A 252 3.08 5.30 -9.69
N LEU A 253 2.05 5.86 -10.34
CA LEU A 253 1.49 7.15 -9.92
C LEU A 253 0.64 7.05 -8.65
N THR A 254 -0.15 5.99 -8.48
CA THR A 254 -0.95 5.80 -7.27
C THR A 254 -0.08 5.70 -6.01
N PRO A 255 1.02 4.90 -5.98
CA PRO A 255 1.96 4.93 -4.85
C PRO A 255 2.68 6.26 -4.66
N PHE A 256 3.05 6.93 -5.75
CA PHE A 256 3.64 8.26 -5.69
C PHE A 256 2.73 9.28 -5.01
N PHE A 257 1.47 9.41 -5.46
CA PHE A 257 0.52 10.36 -4.89
C PHE A 257 0.12 10.01 -3.46
N HIS A 258 0.00 8.71 -3.16
CA HIS A 258 -0.20 8.23 -1.79
C HIS A 258 0.94 8.66 -0.86
N SER A 259 2.19 8.48 -1.30
CA SER A 259 3.37 8.90 -0.56
C SER A 259 3.40 10.42 -0.36
N LEU A 260 3.05 11.19 -1.40
CA LEU A 260 3.00 12.65 -1.33
C LEU A 260 1.96 13.16 -0.34
N GLN A 261 0.76 12.56 -0.32
CA GLN A 261 -0.28 12.86 0.67
C GLN A 261 0.23 12.65 2.09
N TYR A 262 0.93 11.54 2.33
CA TYR A 262 1.50 11.23 3.64
C TYR A 262 2.56 12.23 4.08
N LEU A 263 3.51 12.54 3.19
CA LEU A 263 4.63 13.43 3.47
C LEU A 263 4.18 14.83 3.87
N ALA A 264 3.01 15.31 3.40
CA ALA A 264 2.45 16.58 3.83
C ALA A 264 2.12 16.61 5.35
N PHE A 265 1.58 15.53 5.90
CA PHE A 265 1.28 15.44 7.34
C PHE A 265 2.53 15.24 8.18
N VAL A 266 3.47 14.44 7.68
CA VAL A 266 4.80 14.28 8.28
C VAL A 266 5.53 15.61 8.34
N TYR A 267 5.53 16.37 7.24
CA TYR A 267 6.17 17.68 7.19
C TYR A 267 5.59 18.59 8.27
N LYS A 268 4.25 18.69 8.37
CA LYS A 268 3.61 19.48 9.42
C LYS A 268 4.04 19.05 10.82
N MET A 269 4.10 17.75 11.06
CA MET A 269 4.47 17.18 12.36
C MET A 269 5.94 17.48 12.72
N GLU A 270 6.87 17.24 11.79
CA GLU A 270 8.29 17.48 12.00
C GLU A 270 8.62 18.98 12.05
N ASP A 271 7.97 19.81 11.25
CA ASP A 271 8.08 21.27 11.35
C ASP A 271 7.70 21.73 12.76
N THR A 272 6.56 21.27 13.29
CA THR A 272 6.13 21.59 14.65
C THR A 272 7.12 21.10 15.72
N ARG A 273 7.81 19.98 15.51
CA ARG A 273 8.86 19.48 16.42
C ARG A 273 10.14 20.30 16.38
N LEU A 274 10.48 20.81 15.20
CA LEU A 274 11.71 21.57 14.97
C LEU A 274 11.54 23.03 15.40
N ARG A 275 10.31 23.57 15.39
CA ARG A 275 10.00 24.91 15.89
C ARG A 275 10.54 25.10 17.32
N GLY A 276 11.28 26.19 17.51
CA GLY A 276 11.88 26.54 18.80
C GLY A 276 13.22 25.84 19.10
N LEU A 277 13.68 24.93 18.24
CA LEU A 277 15.05 24.40 18.31
C LEU A 277 16.04 25.33 17.61
N ARG A 278 17.33 25.23 17.96
CA ARG A 278 18.40 25.97 17.28
C ARG A 278 18.65 25.40 15.88
N ASN A 279 18.66 26.28 14.87
CA ASN A 279 18.86 25.97 13.44
C ASN A 279 17.85 24.93 12.90
N PRO A 280 16.53 25.21 12.98
CA PRO A 280 15.50 24.25 12.59
C PRO A 280 15.59 23.86 11.11
N GLU A 281 16.00 24.78 10.23
CA GLU A 281 16.15 24.54 8.78
C GLU A 281 17.24 23.51 8.51
N ILE A 282 18.41 23.68 9.12
CA ILE A 282 19.55 22.75 8.98
C ILE A 282 19.15 21.35 9.48
N ARG A 283 18.47 21.27 10.62
CA ARG A 283 18.00 19.99 11.18
C ARG A 283 16.98 19.32 10.26
N GLY A 284 16.05 20.09 9.70
CA GLY A 284 15.08 19.62 8.72
C GLY A 284 15.74 19.10 7.45
N THR A 285 16.73 19.84 6.91
CA THR A 285 17.51 19.42 5.74
C THR A 285 18.29 18.13 6.01
N ILE A 286 18.98 18.03 7.15
CA ILE A 286 19.71 16.82 7.54
C ILE A 286 18.74 15.64 7.66
N LEU A 287 17.57 15.83 8.28
CA LEU A 287 16.56 14.78 8.40
C LEU A 287 16.08 14.32 7.02
N ALA A 288 15.67 15.23 6.15
CA ALA A 288 15.21 14.91 4.80
C ALA A 288 16.27 14.17 3.99
N PHE A 289 17.50 14.68 3.99
CA PHE A 289 18.63 14.05 3.30
C PHE A 289 18.93 12.65 3.86
N SER A 290 18.97 12.51 5.19
CA SER A 290 19.24 11.22 5.84
C SER A 290 18.19 10.17 5.48
N ILE A 291 16.93 10.57 5.39
CA ILE A 291 15.83 9.67 5.03
C ILE A 291 15.90 9.27 3.56
N VAL A 292 16.25 10.18 2.65
CA VAL A 292 16.47 9.87 1.23
C VAL A 292 17.62 8.86 1.07
N VAL A 293 18.76 9.12 1.72
CA VAL A 293 19.92 8.21 1.68
C VAL A 293 19.57 6.85 2.29
N ALA A 294 18.92 6.82 3.46
CA ALA A 294 18.47 5.58 4.07
C ALA A 294 17.49 4.81 3.18
N GLY A 295 16.61 5.54 2.47
CA GLY A 295 15.68 4.96 1.51
C GLY A 295 16.38 4.31 0.33
N TRP A 296 17.32 5.02 -0.30
CA TRP A 296 18.16 4.46 -1.36
C TRP A 296 18.94 3.22 -0.90
N LEU A 297 19.55 3.28 0.29
CA LEU A 297 20.27 2.14 0.84
C LEU A 297 19.36 0.93 1.05
N ALA A 298 18.17 1.13 1.62
CA ALA A 298 17.27 0.04 1.99
C ALA A 298 16.54 -0.59 0.80
N PHE A 299 16.13 0.21 -0.20
CA PHE A 299 15.37 -0.27 -1.35
C PHE A 299 16.26 -0.69 -2.53
N GLU A 300 17.38 -0.01 -2.75
CA GLU A 300 18.18 -0.17 -3.96
C GLU A 300 19.54 -0.79 -3.63
N PHE A 301 20.41 -0.04 -2.95
CA PHE A 301 21.83 -0.36 -2.90
C PHE A 301 22.12 -1.65 -2.14
N VAL A 302 21.79 -1.71 -0.85
CA VAL A 302 22.12 -2.86 0.00
C VAL A 302 21.55 -4.18 -0.55
N PRO A 303 20.26 -4.30 -0.89
CA PRO A 303 19.75 -5.58 -1.36
C PRO A 303 20.33 -6.01 -2.72
N ASN A 304 20.58 -5.07 -3.65
CA ASN A 304 21.21 -5.40 -4.94
C ASN A 304 22.66 -5.88 -4.79
N GLU A 305 23.43 -5.26 -3.88
CA GLU A 305 24.80 -5.70 -3.60
C GLU A 305 24.83 -7.12 -2.98
N ILE A 306 23.86 -7.44 -2.12
CA ILE A 306 23.73 -8.79 -1.56
C ILE A 306 23.36 -9.80 -2.66
N ASP A 307 22.42 -9.48 -3.55
CA ASP A 307 22.06 -10.34 -4.69
C ASP A 307 23.26 -10.59 -5.62
N THR A 308 24.05 -9.55 -5.90
CA THR A 308 25.28 -9.65 -6.70
C THR A 308 26.31 -10.53 -6.01
N ALA A 309 26.59 -10.29 -4.73
CA ALA A 309 27.58 -11.03 -3.97
C ALA A 309 27.23 -12.52 -3.81
N LEU A 310 25.94 -12.84 -3.69
CA LEU A 310 25.44 -14.21 -3.51
C LEU A 310 25.02 -14.89 -4.83
N GLY A 311 25.10 -14.19 -5.96
CA GLY A 311 24.81 -14.74 -7.28
C GLY A 311 23.38 -15.26 -7.45
N THR A 312 22.41 -14.65 -6.77
CA THR A 312 21.01 -15.10 -6.74
C THR A 312 20.36 -15.00 -8.12
N PHE A 313 20.66 -13.95 -8.89
CA PHE A 313 20.16 -13.78 -10.25
C PHE A 313 20.64 -14.91 -11.17
N ASN A 314 21.92 -15.27 -11.11
CA ASN A 314 22.45 -16.39 -11.91
C ASN A 314 21.81 -17.72 -11.51
N SER A 315 21.65 -17.94 -10.20
CA SER A 315 21.12 -19.20 -9.65
C SER A 315 19.64 -19.39 -9.91
N TRP A 316 18.85 -18.33 -9.79
CA TRP A 316 17.39 -18.41 -9.70
C TRP A 316 16.64 -17.53 -10.72
N GLN A 317 17.36 -16.71 -11.50
CA GLN A 317 16.81 -15.69 -12.41
C GLN A 317 15.98 -14.64 -11.68
N MET A 318 16.37 -14.33 -10.44
CA MET A 318 15.68 -13.43 -9.54
C MET A 318 16.67 -12.64 -8.68
N PHE A 319 16.48 -11.32 -8.58
CA PHE A 319 17.06 -10.49 -7.52
C PHE A 319 16.27 -10.74 -6.24
N PHE A 320 16.65 -11.80 -5.54
CA PHE A 320 15.96 -12.31 -4.36
C PHE A 320 15.88 -11.26 -3.25
N PHE A 321 17.02 -10.70 -2.85
CA PHE A 321 17.10 -9.76 -1.74
C PHE A 321 16.46 -8.42 -2.09
N PHE A 322 16.60 -7.95 -3.33
CA PHE A 322 15.90 -6.78 -3.84
C PHE A 322 14.38 -6.94 -3.72
N THR A 323 13.86 -8.05 -4.24
CA THR A 323 12.42 -8.32 -4.19
C THR A 323 11.94 -8.53 -2.75
N ALA A 324 12.70 -9.24 -1.93
CA ALA A 324 12.36 -9.48 -0.52
C ALA A 324 12.34 -8.17 0.29
N ALA A 325 13.33 -7.30 0.10
CA ALA A 325 13.40 -5.99 0.75
C ALA A 325 12.20 -5.12 0.35
N MET A 326 11.87 -5.07 -0.94
CA MET A 326 10.71 -4.32 -1.42
C MET A 326 9.40 -4.82 -0.78
N LEU A 327 9.16 -6.14 -0.75
CA LEU A 327 7.96 -6.70 -0.11
C LEU A 327 7.95 -6.50 1.40
N PHE A 328 9.08 -6.72 2.06
CA PHE A 328 9.24 -6.52 3.49
C PHE A 328 8.88 -5.10 3.89
N ILE A 329 9.50 -4.11 3.24
CA ILE A 329 9.33 -2.71 3.61
C ILE A 329 7.89 -2.28 3.35
N ASN A 330 7.32 -2.64 2.20
CA ASN A 330 5.92 -2.33 1.87
C ASN A 330 4.96 -2.90 2.91
N ILE A 331 4.98 -4.22 3.14
CA ILE A 331 4.03 -4.87 4.04
C ILE A 331 4.19 -4.32 5.46
N HIS A 332 5.40 -4.30 6.00
CA HIS A 332 5.62 -3.86 7.37
C HIS A 332 5.24 -2.39 7.58
N HIS A 333 5.54 -1.51 6.61
CA HIS A 333 5.11 -0.12 6.65
C HIS A 333 3.58 0.03 6.77
N TYR A 334 2.79 -0.78 6.06
CA TYR A 334 1.33 -0.75 6.18
C TYR A 334 0.86 -1.03 7.62
N PHE A 335 1.55 -1.92 8.34
CA PHE A 335 1.27 -2.21 9.74
C PHE A 335 1.77 -1.13 10.70
N ILE A 336 2.93 -0.52 10.42
CA ILE A 336 3.44 0.62 11.19
C ILE A 336 2.43 1.77 11.14
N ASP A 337 2.02 2.17 9.94
CA ASP A 337 1.13 3.32 9.76
C ASP A 337 -0.26 3.09 10.35
N ASN A 338 -0.69 1.83 10.47
CA ASN A 338 -1.93 1.49 11.17
C ASN A 338 -1.90 1.92 12.64
N VAL A 339 -0.75 1.92 13.32
CA VAL A 339 -0.67 2.30 14.74
C VAL A 339 -0.21 3.73 14.96
N LEU A 340 0.45 4.34 13.97
CA LEU A 340 1.09 5.64 14.13
C LEU A 340 0.10 6.82 14.22
N TRP A 341 -0.90 6.86 13.34
CA TRP A 341 -1.72 8.06 13.09
C TRP A 341 -3.03 8.09 13.91
N ARG A 342 -2.95 7.81 15.21
CA ARG A 342 -4.14 7.79 16.08
C ARG A 342 -4.43 9.16 16.68
N PHE A 343 -5.66 9.68 16.51
CA PHE A 343 -6.04 11.01 17.02
C PHE A 343 -6.06 11.11 18.55
N LYS A 344 -6.17 9.97 19.24
CA LYS A 344 -6.09 9.91 20.71
C LYS A 344 -4.63 9.89 21.20
N ASP A 345 -3.69 9.77 20.28
CA ASP A 345 -2.28 9.71 20.61
C ASP A 345 -1.77 11.10 21.03
N PRO A 346 -1.15 11.24 22.22
CA PRO A 346 -0.62 12.52 22.68
C PRO A 346 0.39 13.14 21.71
N GLU A 347 1.15 12.32 20.98
CA GLU A 347 2.16 12.80 20.04
C GLU A 347 1.53 13.39 18.78
N ILE A 348 0.46 12.77 18.28
CA ILE A 348 -0.32 13.29 17.16
C ILE A 348 -1.08 14.56 17.57
N GLN A 349 -1.68 14.58 18.75
CA GLN A 349 -2.35 15.76 19.27
C GLN A 349 -1.38 16.94 19.41
N LYS A 350 -0.18 16.69 19.95
CA LYS A 350 0.81 17.73 20.22
C LYS A 350 1.49 18.28 18.97
N TYR A 351 1.80 17.44 17.98
CA TYR A 351 2.64 17.86 16.85
C TYR A 351 1.89 17.97 15.52
N LEU A 352 0.79 17.24 15.32
CA LEU A 352 0.01 17.31 14.07
C LEU A 352 -1.22 18.22 14.20
N LEU A 353 -1.94 18.14 15.33
CA LEU A 353 -3.22 18.81 15.53
C LEU A 353 -3.13 20.13 16.31
N ALA A 354 -1.92 20.50 16.75
CA ALA A 354 -1.65 21.74 17.46
C ALA A 354 -1.76 22.99 16.58
#